data_AF-A0A061FD70-F1
#
_entry.id   AF-A0A061FD70-F1
#
_cell.length_a   1.000
_cell.length_b   1.000
_cell.length_c   1.000
_cell.angle_alpha   90.00
_cell.angle_beta   90.00
_cell.angle_gamma   90.00
#
_symmetry.space_group_name_H-M   'P 1'
#
loop_
_entity.id
_entity.type
_entity.pdbx_description
1 polymer ?
#
loop_
_entity_poly.entity_id
_entity_poly.type
_entity_poly.pdbx_seq_one_letter_code
_entity_poly.pdbx_strand_id
1 'polypeptide(L)'
;MAKEHSHSIFQLSRDEKLICPKDRKTLVRTARFLKPCVQTVSQAVTVPNTPLLFDIFSQNLKQWPETVDIKGWHVSQKRWEEWVDRMAGKCGALWNLTGICDAIMSSRYEIRCNKDSILGLVEFWCPETNTFVFPWGEATVTLEDVMILGGFSTLGESVRRPVEGKSVKIEEELNRKRLIMSRNKSRKATHGCWIKHFMEEEREYEHVAFLSLWLSRYVFPSLPEKIVAKHVFPVAIHLSSNTRMALAPAVLASLYKNLTLLKNQAMSSREEMSMTASGPLRLLQLWAFERFPSLGPGIPNTLKPGEPRAA
;
A
#
# COMPACT_ATOMS: atom_id res chain seq x y z
N MET A 1 -2.87 -52.44 -6.33
CA MET A 1 -3.37 -52.37 -4.94
C MET A 1 -2.59 -51.29 -4.21
N ALA A 2 -3.17 -50.09 -4.07
CA ALA A 2 -2.54 -48.98 -3.35
C ALA A 2 -2.81 -49.14 -1.84
N LYS A 3 -1.75 -49.13 -1.03
CA LYS A 3 -1.85 -49.07 0.43
C LYS A 3 -2.07 -47.62 0.84
N GLU A 4 -3.28 -47.30 1.29
CA GLU A 4 -3.56 -46.06 2.03
C GLU A 4 -2.72 -46.03 3.31
N HIS A 5 -1.81 -45.06 3.40
CA HIS A 5 -1.12 -44.72 4.64
C HIS A 5 -1.93 -43.63 5.34
N SER A 6 -2.76 -44.04 6.30
CA SER A 6 -3.42 -43.11 7.23
C SER A 6 -2.37 -42.50 8.16
N HIS A 7 -1.82 -41.35 7.79
CA HIS A 7 -1.05 -40.52 8.71
C HIS A 7 -2.01 -39.85 9.70
N SER A 8 -2.33 -40.51 10.81
CA SER A 8 -3.10 -39.91 11.91
C SER A 8 -2.20 -38.97 12.71
N ILE A 9 -1.91 -37.82 12.14
CA ILE A 9 -1.44 -36.71 12.94
C ILE A 9 -2.69 -36.16 13.67
N PHE A 10 -2.58 -35.85 14.96
CA PHE A 10 -3.54 -35.05 15.75
C PHE A 10 -4.74 -35.76 16.42
N GLN A 11 -4.65 -35.99 17.74
CA GLN A 11 -5.67 -35.51 18.72
C GLN A 11 -5.29 -35.87 20.17
N LEU A 12 -5.05 -34.85 21.00
CA LEU A 12 -5.31 -34.91 22.44
C LEU A 12 -6.66 -34.20 22.66
N SER A 13 -7.72 -34.94 22.99
CA SER A 13 -9.02 -34.37 23.33
C SER A 13 -9.10 -34.13 24.84
N ARG A 14 -9.46 -32.91 25.25
CA ARG A 14 -9.81 -32.59 26.63
C ARG A 14 -11.27 -32.17 26.69
N ASP A 15 -12.02 -32.81 27.59
CA ASP A 15 -13.41 -32.50 27.84
C ASP A 15 -13.52 -31.66 29.10
N GLU A 16 -13.98 -30.41 28.95
CA GLU A 16 -14.30 -29.56 30.09
C GLU A 16 -15.79 -29.32 30.20
N LYS A 17 -16.29 -29.39 31.44
CA LYS A 17 -17.67 -29.06 31.79
C LYS A 17 -17.78 -27.55 32.01
N LEU A 18 -18.38 -26.88 31.04
CA LEU A 18 -18.70 -25.46 31.13
C LEU A 18 -20.12 -25.29 31.68
N ILE A 19 -20.30 -24.41 32.65
CA ILE A 19 -21.62 -24.07 33.19
C ILE A 19 -22.06 -22.77 32.53
N CYS A 20 -23.18 -22.79 31.81
CA CYS A 20 -23.74 -21.58 31.22
C CYS A 20 -24.25 -20.64 32.35
N PRO A 21 -23.74 -19.40 32.46
CA PRO A 21 -24.11 -18.51 33.56
C PRO A 21 -25.59 -18.12 33.58
N LYS A 22 -26.28 -18.15 32.43
CA LYS A 22 -27.68 -17.73 32.31
C LYS A 22 -28.67 -18.83 32.68
N ASP A 23 -28.40 -20.08 32.32
CA ASP A 23 -29.37 -21.18 32.44
C ASP A 23 -28.93 -22.28 33.42
N ARG A 24 -27.76 -22.16 34.06
CA ARG A 24 -27.10 -23.17 34.93
C ARG A 24 -26.95 -24.58 34.32
N LYS A 25 -27.24 -24.76 33.02
CA LYS A 25 -27.02 -26.01 32.30
C LYS A 25 -25.53 -26.26 32.10
N THR A 26 -25.10 -27.48 32.41
CA THR A 26 -23.72 -27.93 32.19
C THR A 26 -23.58 -28.48 30.78
N LEU A 27 -22.70 -27.89 29.99
CA LEU A 27 -22.33 -28.32 28.65
C LEU A 27 -20.91 -28.88 28.68
N VAL A 28 -20.72 -30.09 28.16
CA VAL A 28 -19.38 -30.66 27.95
C VAL A 28 -18.87 -30.18 26.61
N ARG A 29 -17.74 -29.48 26.59
CA ARG A 29 -17.06 -29.07 25.36
C ARG A 29 -15.76 -29.82 25.21
N THR A 30 -15.63 -30.56 24.11
CA THR A 30 -14.39 -31.24 23.73
C THR A 30 -13.48 -30.29 22.96
N ALA A 31 -12.36 -29.90 23.55
CA ALA A 31 -11.28 -29.21 22.85
C ALA A 31 -10.28 -30.24 22.31
N ARG A 32 -9.92 -30.11 21.03
CA ARG A 32 -8.99 -31.00 20.34
C ARG A 32 -7.67 -30.27 20.13
N PHE A 33 -6.59 -30.79 20.69
CA PHE A 33 -5.25 -30.23 20.61
C PHE A 33 -4.34 -31.09 19.73
N LEU A 34 -3.33 -30.45 19.14
CA LEU A 34 -2.23 -31.17 18.51
C LEU A 34 -1.43 -31.90 19.59
N LYS A 35 -0.96 -33.11 19.29
CA LYS A 35 -0.12 -33.86 20.23
C LYS A 35 1.25 -33.20 20.29
N PRO A 36 1.77 -32.79 21.47
CA PRO A 36 3.12 -32.26 21.56
C PRO A 36 4.12 -33.26 20.98
N CYS A 37 5.01 -32.80 20.10
CA CYS A 37 6.04 -33.65 19.49
C CYS A 37 7.16 -34.06 20.47
N VAL A 38 7.13 -33.52 21.69
CA VAL A 38 8.15 -33.66 22.73
C VAL A 38 7.48 -33.83 24.09
N GLN A 39 8.10 -34.62 24.97
CA GLN A 39 7.52 -35.00 26.27
C GLN A 39 7.96 -34.08 27.42
N THR A 40 9.04 -33.33 27.25
CA THR A 40 9.56 -32.38 28.25
C THR A 40 9.91 -31.04 27.63
N VAL A 41 9.88 -29.97 28.43
CA VAL A 41 10.30 -28.62 28.00
C VAL A 41 11.76 -28.63 27.54
N SER A 42 12.63 -29.39 28.20
CA SER A 42 14.04 -29.55 27.81
C SER A 42 14.21 -30.17 26.41
N GLN A 43 13.34 -31.09 26.01
CA GLN A 43 13.33 -31.67 24.66
C GLN A 43 12.77 -30.69 23.62
N ALA A 44 11.85 -29.80 24.01
CA ALA A 44 11.31 -28.75 23.13
C ALA A 44 12.40 -27.74 22.73
N VAL A 45 13.33 -27.43 23.64
CA VAL A 45 14.46 -26.52 23.40
C VAL A 45 15.50 -27.14 22.46
N THR A 46 15.56 -28.46 22.34
CA THR A 46 16.47 -29.19 21.42
C THR A 46 15.88 -29.48 20.04
N VAL A 47 14.62 -29.13 19.78
CA VAL A 47 14.13 -29.08 18.39
C VAL A 47 15.02 -28.07 17.68
N PRO A 48 15.69 -28.42 16.57
CA PRO A 48 16.55 -27.47 15.89
C PRO A 48 15.70 -26.23 15.65
N ASN A 49 16.10 -25.10 16.25
CA ASN A 49 15.57 -23.80 15.89
C ASN A 49 15.54 -23.83 14.37
N THR A 50 14.34 -23.80 13.79
CA THR A 50 14.23 -23.74 12.34
C THR A 50 15.17 -22.60 11.94
N PRO A 51 16.20 -22.85 11.11
CA PRO A 51 17.20 -21.83 10.82
C PRO A 51 16.43 -20.57 10.46
N LEU A 52 16.80 -19.45 11.09
CA LEU A 52 16.07 -18.22 10.83
C LEU A 52 16.09 -18.02 9.32
N LEU A 53 14.98 -17.60 8.72
CA LEU A 53 14.94 -17.42 7.27
C LEU A 53 16.06 -16.47 6.83
N PHE A 54 16.52 -15.58 7.72
CA PHE A 54 17.71 -14.76 7.55
C PHE A 54 19.00 -15.57 7.30
N ASP A 55 19.20 -16.68 7.99
CA ASP A 55 20.35 -17.57 7.82
C ASP A 55 20.29 -18.35 6.49
N ILE A 56 19.08 -18.61 6.00
CA ILE A 56 18.83 -19.30 4.73
C ILE A 56 18.97 -18.33 3.55
N PHE A 57 18.42 -17.13 3.67
CA PHE A 57 18.49 -16.08 2.66
C PHE A 57 19.71 -15.19 2.91
N SER A 58 20.86 -15.57 2.37
CA SER A 58 22.06 -14.72 2.36
C SER A 58 21.77 -13.35 1.71
N GLN A 59 21.68 -12.30 2.52
CA GLN A 59 21.51 -10.91 2.05
C GLN A 59 22.84 -10.32 1.61
N ASN A 60 23.43 -10.86 0.54
CA ASN A 60 24.72 -10.42 0.04
C ASN A 60 24.56 -9.41 -1.10
N LEU A 61 23.93 -8.27 -0.83
CA LEU A 61 24.10 -7.09 -1.69
C LEU A 61 25.48 -6.50 -1.37
N LYS A 62 26.42 -6.65 -2.30
CA LYS A 62 27.80 -6.17 -2.11
C LYS A 62 27.88 -4.64 -2.11
N GLN A 63 27.04 -3.98 -2.92
CA GLN A 63 26.94 -2.52 -2.99
C GLN A 63 25.71 -2.11 -3.81
N TRP A 64 25.01 -1.05 -3.41
CA TRP A 64 23.99 -0.39 -4.26
C TRP A 64 24.66 0.41 -5.38
N PRO A 65 24.01 0.61 -6.55
CA PRO A 65 24.51 1.51 -7.59
C PRO A 65 24.65 2.95 -7.08
N GLU A 66 25.60 3.71 -7.65
CA GLU A 66 25.86 5.11 -7.26
C GLU A 66 24.65 6.02 -7.39
N THR A 67 23.73 5.71 -8.31
CA THR A 67 22.51 6.49 -8.53
C THR A 67 21.26 5.62 -8.46
N VAL A 68 20.53 5.74 -7.34
CA VAL A 68 19.16 5.22 -7.22
C VAL A 68 18.18 6.39 -7.19
N ASP A 69 17.31 6.44 -8.20
CA ASP A 69 16.29 7.47 -8.33
C ASP A 69 14.93 6.93 -7.86
N ILE A 70 14.48 7.40 -6.71
CA ILE A 70 13.18 7.08 -6.15
C ILE A 70 12.17 8.09 -6.68
N LYS A 71 11.34 7.60 -7.61
CA LYS A 71 10.31 8.33 -8.32
C LYS A 71 9.02 8.42 -7.52
N GLY A 72 8.19 9.40 -7.86
CA GLY A 72 6.91 9.62 -7.20
C GLY A 72 7.02 10.36 -5.87
N TRP A 73 8.23 10.77 -5.47
CA TRP A 73 8.44 11.67 -4.34
C TRP A 73 8.38 13.11 -4.84
N HIS A 74 7.24 13.75 -4.66
CA HIS A 74 7.03 15.10 -5.16
C HIS A 74 6.58 16.05 -4.07
N VAL A 75 7.21 17.23 -4.03
CA VAL A 75 6.80 18.34 -3.19
C VAL A 75 5.35 18.72 -3.52
N SER A 76 4.53 18.92 -2.49
CA SER A 76 3.17 19.44 -2.63
C SER A 76 3.24 20.77 -3.38
N GLN A 77 2.41 20.94 -4.41
CA GLN A 77 2.33 22.22 -5.10
C GLN A 77 1.35 23.08 -4.31
N LYS A 78 1.65 24.38 -4.09
CA LYS A 78 0.69 25.30 -3.44
C LYS A 78 -0.72 25.23 -4.07
N ARG A 79 -0.78 25.09 -5.40
CA ARG A 79 -2.03 24.91 -6.14
C ARG A 79 -2.77 23.59 -5.84
N TRP A 80 -2.05 22.54 -5.45
CA TRP A 80 -2.66 21.28 -5.02
C TRP A 80 -3.43 21.47 -3.73
N GLU A 81 -2.84 22.12 -2.72
CA GLU A 81 -3.50 22.43 -1.45
C GLU A 81 -4.75 23.30 -1.65
N GLU A 82 -4.63 24.36 -2.44
CA GLU A 82 -5.78 25.20 -2.82
C GLU A 82 -6.89 24.39 -3.50
N TRP A 83 -6.53 23.42 -4.34
CA TRP A 83 -7.51 22.55 -4.99
C TRP A 83 -8.15 21.57 -3.99
N VAL A 84 -7.37 21.00 -3.07
CA VAL A 84 -7.86 20.13 -2.00
C VAL A 84 -8.87 20.88 -1.12
N ASP A 85 -8.54 22.07 -0.64
CA ASP A 85 -9.43 22.88 0.21
C ASP A 85 -10.76 23.19 -0.49
N ARG A 86 -10.67 23.62 -1.75
CA ARG A 86 -11.85 23.90 -2.57
C ARG A 86 -12.71 22.67 -2.80
N MET A 87 -12.10 21.53 -3.09
CA MET A 87 -12.83 20.29 -3.34
C MET A 87 -13.36 19.65 -2.07
N ALA A 88 -12.68 19.81 -0.93
CA ALA A 88 -13.16 19.34 0.37
C ALA A 88 -14.49 20.03 0.74
N GLY A 89 -14.61 21.34 0.48
CA GLY A 89 -15.87 22.07 0.69
C GLY A 89 -17.04 21.56 -0.16
N LYS A 90 -16.78 21.05 -1.37
CA LYS A 90 -17.82 20.56 -2.30
C LYS A 90 -18.12 19.07 -2.16
N CYS A 91 -17.07 18.26 -1.95
CA CYS A 91 -17.10 16.81 -2.08
C CYS A 91 -16.66 16.08 -0.80
N GLY A 92 -16.37 16.78 0.30
CA GLY A 92 -15.86 16.15 1.53
C GLY A 92 -16.78 15.07 2.11
N ALA A 93 -18.10 15.29 2.10
CA ALA A 93 -19.06 14.28 2.53
C ALA A 93 -19.00 13.00 1.67
N LEU A 94 -18.84 13.16 0.36
CA LEU A 94 -18.65 12.06 -0.59
C LEU A 94 -17.33 11.32 -0.34
N TRP A 95 -16.25 12.03 -0.02
CA TRP A 95 -14.95 11.43 0.31
C TRP A 95 -14.97 10.61 1.60
N ASN A 96 -15.72 11.06 2.60
CA ASN A 96 -15.97 10.29 3.82
C ASN A 96 -16.77 9.02 3.51
N LEU A 97 -17.86 9.13 2.73
CA LEU A 97 -18.70 8.00 2.36
C LEU A 97 -17.95 6.96 1.52
N THR A 98 -17.10 7.41 0.59
CA THR A 98 -16.26 6.54 -0.25
C THR A 98 -14.96 6.08 0.43
N GLY A 99 -14.66 6.56 1.64
CA GLY A 99 -13.50 6.11 2.41
C GLY A 99 -12.14 6.54 1.82
N ILE A 100 -12.09 7.73 1.21
CA ILE A 100 -10.86 8.30 0.61
C ILE A 100 -10.42 9.62 1.26
N CYS A 101 -11.20 10.14 2.23
CA CYS A 101 -10.92 11.42 2.86
C CYS A 101 -9.53 11.47 3.51
N ASP A 102 -9.22 10.50 4.36
CA ASP A 102 -7.93 10.42 5.06
C ASP A 102 -6.76 10.31 4.08
N ALA A 103 -6.91 9.53 3.01
CA ALA A 103 -5.87 9.38 1.99
C ALA A 103 -5.69 10.66 1.13
N ILE A 104 -6.75 11.41 0.88
CA ILE A 104 -6.66 12.74 0.23
C ILE A 104 -5.99 13.73 1.19
N MET A 105 -6.38 13.78 2.45
CA MET A 105 -5.78 14.67 3.46
C MET A 105 -4.29 14.34 3.66
N SER A 106 -3.93 13.06 3.65
CA SER A 106 -2.54 12.59 3.74
C SER A 106 -1.66 13.13 2.61
N SER A 107 -2.25 13.40 1.43
CA SER A 107 -1.52 13.97 0.29
C SER A 107 -1.06 15.42 0.48
N ARG A 108 -1.56 16.11 1.52
CA ARG A 108 -1.16 17.49 1.87
C ARG A 108 0.17 17.53 2.62
N TYR A 109 0.45 16.50 3.40
CA TYR A 109 1.65 16.46 4.22
C TYR A 109 2.84 16.10 3.35
N GLU A 110 3.97 16.74 3.60
CA GLU A 110 5.24 16.38 2.99
C GLU A 110 6.02 15.50 3.96
N ILE A 111 6.40 14.32 3.48
CA ILE A 111 7.32 13.43 4.18
C ILE A 111 8.60 13.46 3.38
N ARG A 112 9.73 13.84 3.97
CA ARG A 112 11.01 13.86 3.23
C ARG A 112 11.44 12.43 2.91
N CYS A 113 11.86 12.17 1.67
CA CYS A 113 12.39 10.87 1.27
C CYS A 113 13.70 10.59 1.99
N ASN A 114 13.76 9.49 2.74
CA ASN A 114 14.99 8.91 3.25
C ASN A 114 15.33 7.69 2.38
N LYS A 115 16.14 7.94 1.34
CA LYS A 115 16.52 6.90 0.37
C LYS A 115 17.23 5.73 1.05
N ASP A 116 18.16 6.01 1.95
CA ASP A 116 18.96 5.00 2.63
C ASP A 116 18.10 4.05 3.47
N SER A 117 17.07 4.59 4.15
CA SER A 117 16.12 3.76 4.90
C SER A 117 15.30 2.85 3.98
N ILE A 118 14.85 3.36 2.83
CA ILE A 118 14.09 2.56 1.86
C ILE A 118 14.98 1.47 1.27
N LEU A 119 16.20 1.81 0.85
CA LEU A 119 17.14 0.86 0.27
C LEU A 119 17.54 -0.21 1.29
N GLY A 120 17.87 0.19 2.52
CA GLY A 120 18.18 -0.74 3.61
C GLY A 120 17.04 -1.73 3.86
N LEU A 121 15.77 -1.28 3.86
CA LEU A 121 14.63 -2.20 3.97
C LEU A 121 14.51 -3.15 2.78
N VAL A 122 14.79 -2.68 1.56
CA VAL A 122 14.77 -3.54 0.37
C VAL A 122 15.85 -4.63 0.44
N GLU A 123 16.96 -4.40 1.14
CA GLU A 123 17.95 -5.47 1.37
C GLU A 123 17.31 -6.66 2.09
N PHE A 124 16.42 -6.39 3.05
CA PHE A 124 15.69 -7.42 3.79
C PHE A 124 14.49 -8.01 3.05
N TRP A 125 14.08 -7.46 1.90
CA TRP A 125 12.91 -7.95 1.18
C TRP A 125 13.15 -9.32 0.55
N CYS A 126 12.25 -10.27 0.83
CA CYS A 126 12.17 -11.58 0.22
C CYS A 126 10.96 -11.63 -0.74
N PRO A 127 11.20 -11.68 -2.07
CA PRO A 127 10.14 -11.80 -3.07
C PRO A 127 9.26 -13.05 -2.95
N GLU A 128 9.81 -14.14 -2.42
CA GLU A 128 9.14 -15.44 -2.31
C GLU A 128 8.03 -15.42 -1.26
N THR A 129 8.28 -14.77 -0.12
CA THR A 129 7.33 -14.67 1.01
C THR A 129 6.56 -13.35 1.00
N ASN A 130 7.01 -12.34 0.25
CA ASN A 130 6.55 -10.95 0.35
C ASN A 130 6.68 -10.38 1.77
N THR A 131 7.79 -10.71 2.44
CA THR A 131 8.14 -10.23 3.77
C THR A 131 9.56 -9.68 3.81
N PHE A 132 9.83 -8.83 4.80
CA PHE A 132 11.16 -8.43 5.20
C PHE A 132 11.69 -9.47 6.19
N VAL A 133 12.79 -10.13 5.83
CA VAL A 133 13.42 -11.17 6.63
C VAL A 133 14.53 -10.52 7.45
N PHE A 134 14.23 -10.11 8.68
CA PHE A 134 15.22 -9.52 9.60
C PHE A 134 15.92 -10.60 10.44
N PRO A 135 17.07 -10.29 11.08
CA PRO A 135 17.76 -11.22 11.98
C PRO A 135 16.92 -11.69 13.18
N TRP A 136 15.86 -10.97 13.53
CA TRP A 136 14.98 -11.28 14.66
C TRP A 136 13.63 -11.88 14.23
N GLY A 137 13.34 -11.98 12.93
CA GLY A 137 12.08 -12.51 12.42
C GLY A 137 11.58 -11.81 11.17
N GLU A 138 10.48 -12.32 10.63
CA GLU A 138 9.81 -11.72 9.48
C GLU A 138 8.81 -10.63 9.89
N ALA A 139 8.76 -9.56 9.11
CA ALA A 139 7.71 -8.56 9.18
C ALA A 139 7.34 -8.07 7.77
N THR A 140 6.14 -7.53 7.59
CA THR A 140 5.75 -6.95 6.30
C THR A 140 4.71 -5.84 6.49
N VAL A 141 4.51 -5.05 5.44
CA VAL A 141 3.42 -4.07 5.38
C VAL A 141 2.12 -4.82 5.16
N THR A 142 1.13 -4.66 6.02
CA THR A 142 -0.15 -5.37 5.94
C THR A 142 -1.25 -4.48 5.36
N LEU A 143 -2.43 -5.06 5.12
CA LEU A 143 -3.62 -4.28 4.75
C LEU A 143 -4.02 -3.28 5.84
N GLU A 144 -3.80 -3.63 7.11
CA GLU A 144 -4.05 -2.74 8.24
C GLU A 144 -3.12 -1.53 8.19
N ASP A 145 -1.83 -1.75 7.93
CA ASP A 145 -0.86 -0.65 7.78
C ASP A 145 -1.24 0.27 6.60
N VAL A 146 -1.70 -0.30 5.47
CA VAL A 146 -2.17 0.50 4.31
C VAL A 146 -3.40 1.32 4.63
N MET A 147 -4.32 0.77 5.44
CA MET A 147 -5.52 1.45 5.89
C MET A 147 -5.20 2.58 6.88
N ILE A 148 -4.38 2.31 7.90
CA ILE A 148 -4.09 3.26 8.98
C ILE A 148 -3.10 4.33 8.52
N LEU A 149 -1.99 3.96 7.88
CA LEU A 149 -0.94 4.90 7.48
C LEU A 149 -1.26 5.61 6.17
N GLY A 150 -1.92 4.91 5.24
CA GLY A 150 -2.28 5.43 3.92
C GLY A 150 -3.68 6.03 3.84
N GLY A 151 -4.57 5.74 4.79
CA GLY A 151 -5.96 6.19 4.77
C GLY A 151 -6.82 5.51 3.68
N PHE A 152 -6.38 4.38 3.14
CA PHE A 152 -7.06 3.71 2.01
C PHE A 152 -8.10 2.69 2.49
N SER A 153 -9.27 2.69 1.86
CA SER A 153 -10.32 1.70 2.15
C SER A 153 -9.90 0.28 1.76
N THR A 154 -10.07 -0.67 2.68
CA THR A 154 -9.98 -2.12 2.45
C THR A 154 -11.27 -2.69 1.85
N LEU A 155 -12.38 -1.98 2.00
CA LEU A 155 -13.70 -2.36 1.53
C LEU A 155 -14.06 -1.62 0.24
N GLY A 156 -15.01 -2.20 -0.49
CA GLY A 156 -15.54 -1.64 -1.73
C GLY A 156 -15.28 -2.55 -2.92
N GLU A 157 -15.50 -2.00 -4.09
CA GLU A 157 -15.36 -2.74 -5.34
C GLU A 157 -13.92 -2.78 -5.84
N SER A 158 -13.65 -3.71 -6.74
CA SER A 158 -12.34 -3.88 -7.34
C SER A 158 -11.91 -2.66 -8.16
N VAL A 159 -10.67 -2.21 -7.97
CA VAL A 159 -10.04 -1.15 -8.81
C VAL A 159 -9.98 -1.49 -10.30
N ARG A 160 -10.22 -2.76 -10.67
CA ARG A 160 -10.28 -3.22 -12.05
C ARG A 160 -11.70 -3.20 -12.63
N ARG A 161 -12.71 -2.75 -11.88
CA ARG A 161 -14.09 -2.67 -12.39
C ARG A 161 -14.14 -1.77 -13.63
N PRO A 162 -14.65 -2.27 -14.78
CA PRO A 162 -14.80 -1.46 -15.97
C PRO A 162 -15.81 -0.33 -15.75
N VAL A 163 -15.71 0.71 -16.58
CA VAL A 163 -16.71 1.79 -16.62
C VAL A 163 -17.81 1.38 -17.59
N GLU A 164 -19.08 1.63 -17.24
CA GLU A 164 -20.24 1.22 -18.03
C GLU A 164 -21.21 2.39 -18.25
N GLY A 165 -22.05 2.28 -19.29
CA GLY A 165 -23.13 3.21 -19.57
C GLY A 165 -22.66 4.66 -19.84
N LYS A 166 -23.29 5.63 -19.18
CA LYS A 166 -23.00 7.06 -19.37
C LYS A 166 -21.58 7.44 -18.96
N SER A 167 -21.00 6.69 -18.02
CA SER A 167 -19.68 6.96 -17.47
C SER A 167 -18.55 6.70 -18.47
N VAL A 168 -18.78 5.87 -19.51
CA VAL A 168 -17.81 5.65 -20.59
C VAL A 168 -17.51 6.96 -21.34
N LYS A 169 -18.53 7.79 -21.57
CA LYS A 169 -18.37 9.10 -22.22
C LYS A 169 -17.48 10.04 -21.39
N ILE A 170 -17.58 9.96 -20.06
CA ILE A 170 -16.74 10.75 -19.15
C ILE A 170 -15.27 10.33 -19.30
N GLU A 171 -15.01 9.02 -19.36
CA GLU A 171 -13.66 8.48 -19.58
C GLU A 171 -13.07 8.90 -20.93
N GLU A 172 -13.88 8.83 -22.00
CA GLU A 172 -13.49 9.28 -23.34
C GLU A 172 -13.15 10.77 -23.36
N GLU A 173 -13.96 11.61 -22.72
CA GLU A 173 -13.71 13.05 -22.63
C GLU A 173 -12.45 13.39 -21.83
N LEU A 174 -12.23 12.74 -20.68
CA LEU A 174 -10.98 12.90 -19.91
C LEU A 174 -9.75 12.50 -20.73
N ASN A 175 -9.85 11.39 -21.47
CA ASN A 175 -8.78 10.96 -22.37
C ASN A 175 -8.55 11.95 -23.49
N ARG A 176 -9.61 12.47 -24.12
CA ARG A 176 -9.50 13.50 -25.16
C ARG A 176 -8.81 14.75 -24.63
N LYS A 177 -9.21 15.26 -23.46
CA LYS A 177 -8.58 16.43 -22.81
C LYS A 177 -7.10 16.15 -22.51
N ARG A 178 -6.77 14.99 -21.94
CA ARG A 178 -5.38 14.55 -21.71
C ARG A 178 -4.54 14.51 -22.99
N LEU A 179 -5.11 14.04 -24.10
CA LEU A 179 -4.45 14.00 -25.40
C LEU A 179 -4.25 15.40 -25.99
N ILE A 180 -5.25 16.29 -25.88
CA ILE A 180 -5.15 17.69 -26.34
C ILE A 180 -4.03 18.42 -25.60
N MET A 181 -3.91 18.21 -24.29
CA MET A 181 -2.83 18.77 -23.47
C MET A 181 -1.46 18.17 -23.79
N SER A 182 -1.44 17.01 -24.45
CA SER A 182 -0.24 16.28 -24.87
C SER A 182 0.07 16.42 -26.37
N ARG A 183 -0.49 17.45 -27.04
CA ARG A 183 -0.49 17.61 -28.52
C ARG A 183 0.89 17.57 -29.18
N ASN A 184 1.97 17.98 -28.51
CA ASN A 184 3.34 18.00 -29.06
C ASN A 184 4.30 17.20 -28.16
N LYS A 185 5.39 16.64 -28.72
CA LYS A 185 6.41 15.89 -27.93
C LYS A 185 6.96 16.67 -26.73
N SER A 186 6.96 18.01 -26.78
CA SER A 186 7.39 18.92 -25.72
C SER A 186 6.31 19.30 -24.69
N ARG A 187 5.02 19.14 -25.01
CA ARG A 187 3.89 19.44 -24.11
C ARG A 187 3.23 18.15 -23.69
N LYS A 188 3.25 17.85 -22.39
CA LYS A 188 2.58 16.67 -21.81
C LYS A 188 1.41 17.15 -20.95
N ALA A 189 0.43 16.29 -20.72
CA ALA A 189 -0.61 16.50 -19.71
C ALA A 189 -0.01 16.45 -18.29
N THR A 190 0.84 17.43 -17.99
CA THR A 190 1.54 17.52 -16.72
C THR A 190 0.55 17.81 -15.60
N HIS A 191 0.90 17.42 -14.37
CA HIS A 191 0.09 17.74 -13.20
C HIS A 191 -0.26 19.22 -13.12
N GLY A 192 0.70 20.13 -13.36
CA GLY A 192 0.45 21.57 -13.31
C GLY A 192 -0.51 22.06 -14.40
N CYS A 193 -0.38 21.57 -15.63
CA CYS A 193 -1.34 21.89 -16.69
C CYS A 193 -2.73 21.34 -16.39
N TRP A 194 -2.81 20.15 -15.80
CA TRP A 194 -4.06 19.48 -15.44
C TRP A 194 -4.81 20.26 -14.35
N ILE A 195 -4.10 20.65 -13.29
CA ILE A 195 -4.61 21.56 -12.27
C ILE A 195 -5.13 22.83 -12.94
N LYS A 196 -4.30 23.53 -13.73
CA LYS A 196 -4.71 24.79 -14.38
C LYS A 196 -6.01 24.66 -15.16
N HIS A 197 -6.12 23.66 -16.04
CA HIS A 197 -7.29 23.47 -16.90
C HIS A 197 -8.59 23.25 -16.10
N PHE A 198 -8.57 22.34 -15.12
CA PHE A 198 -9.78 22.01 -14.35
C PHE A 198 -10.06 22.95 -13.17
N MET A 199 -9.07 23.75 -12.74
CA MET A 199 -9.30 24.80 -11.75
C MET A 199 -9.89 26.08 -12.38
N GLU A 200 -9.51 26.42 -13.61
CA GLU A 200 -9.78 27.74 -14.22
C GLU A 200 -10.73 27.67 -15.43
N GLU A 201 -10.61 26.68 -16.30
CA GLU A 201 -11.26 26.66 -17.62
C GLU A 201 -12.51 25.78 -17.67
N GLU A 202 -12.47 24.59 -17.04
CA GLU A 202 -13.50 23.56 -17.19
C GLU A 202 -13.98 23.06 -15.82
N ARG A 203 -15.30 23.12 -15.57
CA ARG A 203 -15.89 22.74 -14.27
C ARG A 203 -16.71 21.46 -14.28
N GLU A 204 -17.17 21.01 -15.45
CA GLU A 204 -18.08 19.87 -15.55
C GLU A 204 -17.48 18.58 -14.98
N TYR A 205 -16.19 18.33 -15.24
CA TYR A 205 -15.47 17.13 -14.80
C TYR A 205 -14.43 17.40 -13.72
N GLU A 206 -14.54 18.52 -12.99
CA GLU A 206 -13.55 18.98 -12.01
C GLU A 206 -13.23 17.92 -10.96
N HIS A 207 -14.25 17.27 -10.37
CA HIS A 207 -14.06 16.27 -9.33
C HIS A 207 -13.38 15.00 -9.85
N VAL A 208 -13.80 14.51 -11.02
CA VAL A 208 -13.19 13.31 -11.65
C VAL A 208 -11.74 13.59 -12.03
N ALA A 209 -11.46 14.79 -12.56
CA ALA A 209 -10.12 15.22 -12.89
C ALA A 209 -9.23 15.38 -11.65
N PHE A 210 -9.77 15.92 -10.55
CA PHE A 210 -9.11 16.00 -9.25
C PHE A 210 -8.69 14.61 -8.75
N LEU A 211 -9.64 13.67 -8.71
CA LEU A 211 -9.39 12.30 -8.28
C LEU A 211 -8.39 11.59 -9.19
N SER A 212 -8.46 11.83 -10.51
CA SER A 212 -7.50 11.26 -11.46
C SER A 212 -6.07 11.73 -11.21
N LEU A 213 -5.88 13.01 -10.88
CA LEU A 213 -4.58 13.53 -10.51
C LEU A 213 -4.10 12.93 -9.18
N TRP A 214 -4.95 12.92 -8.16
CA TRP A 214 -4.64 12.35 -6.86
C TRP A 214 -4.19 10.89 -6.97
N LEU A 215 -4.97 10.06 -7.68
CA LEU A 215 -4.66 8.66 -7.93
C LEU A 215 -3.33 8.50 -8.69
N SER A 216 -3.11 9.28 -9.75
CA SER A 216 -1.88 9.20 -10.55
C SER A 216 -0.62 9.60 -9.78
N ARG A 217 -0.75 10.57 -8.87
CA ARG A 217 0.39 11.19 -8.19
C ARG A 217 0.74 10.51 -6.86
N TYR A 218 -0.26 10.12 -6.07
CA TYR A 218 -0.06 9.68 -4.69
C TYR A 218 -0.40 8.21 -4.44
N VAL A 219 -1.26 7.59 -5.27
CA VAL A 219 -1.79 6.24 -5.02
C VAL A 219 -1.14 5.21 -5.95
N PHE A 220 -1.17 5.48 -7.25
CA PHE A 220 -0.63 4.64 -8.32
C PHE A 220 0.36 5.43 -9.19
N PRO A 221 1.49 5.89 -8.63
CA PRO A 221 2.51 6.57 -9.40
C PRO A 221 3.03 5.66 -10.51
N SER A 222 3.02 6.19 -11.73
CA SER A 222 3.45 5.48 -12.93
C SER A 222 4.40 6.35 -13.75
N LEU A 223 5.25 5.71 -14.54
CA LEU A 223 6.13 6.42 -15.45
C LEU A 223 5.37 6.75 -16.74
N PRO A 224 5.49 8.00 -17.26
CA PRO A 224 6.30 9.11 -16.73
C PRO A 224 5.63 9.87 -15.55
N GLU A 225 6.40 10.16 -14.49
CA GLU A 225 5.92 10.63 -13.16
C GLU A 225 5.03 11.87 -13.14
N LYS A 226 5.27 12.83 -14.04
CA LYS A 226 4.62 14.14 -13.97
C LYS A 226 3.31 14.19 -14.75
N ILE A 227 2.83 13.06 -15.27
CA ILE A 227 1.70 12.98 -16.18
C ILE A 227 0.54 12.27 -15.50
N VAL A 228 -0.67 12.80 -15.67
CA VAL A 228 -1.89 12.09 -15.24
C VAL A 228 -2.05 10.81 -16.05
N ALA A 229 -2.12 9.68 -15.36
CA ALA A 229 -2.09 8.37 -15.98
C ALA A 229 -3.49 7.94 -16.42
N LYS A 230 -3.63 7.49 -17.67
CA LYS A 230 -4.96 7.09 -18.20
C LYS A 230 -5.62 5.94 -17.43
N HIS A 231 -4.80 5.06 -16.83
CA HIS A 231 -5.28 3.84 -16.20
C HIS A 231 -6.04 4.09 -14.89
N VAL A 232 -5.96 5.30 -14.31
CA VAL A 232 -6.68 5.64 -13.08
C VAL A 232 -8.05 6.26 -13.32
N PHE A 233 -8.39 6.59 -14.58
CA PHE A 233 -9.67 7.24 -14.91
C PHE A 233 -10.88 6.40 -14.50
N PRO A 234 -10.94 5.08 -14.75
CA PRO A 234 -12.04 4.25 -14.26
C PRO A 234 -12.27 4.36 -12.75
N VAL A 235 -11.18 4.29 -11.97
CA VAL A 235 -11.24 4.38 -10.51
C VAL A 235 -11.71 5.77 -10.08
N ALA A 236 -11.22 6.84 -10.70
CA ALA A 236 -11.65 8.21 -10.42
C ALA A 236 -13.15 8.42 -10.70
N ILE A 237 -13.66 7.85 -11.80
CA ILE A 237 -15.06 7.94 -12.19
C ILE A 237 -15.96 7.22 -11.17
N HIS A 238 -15.60 6.00 -10.77
CA HIS A 238 -16.34 5.25 -9.75
C HIS A 238 -16.37 5.98 -8.41
N LEU A 239 -15.22 6.47 -7.95
CA LEU A 239 -15.13 7.27 -6.71
C LEU A 239 -15.96 8.56 -6.79
N SER A 240 -15.99 9.23 -7.94
CA SER A 240 -16.83 10.43 -8.15
C SER A 240 -18.33 10.12 -8.17
N SER A 241 -18.69 8.87 -8.50
CA SER A 241 -20.07 8.39 -8.60
C SER A 241 -20.57 7.73 -7.31
N ASN A 242 -19.93 8.02 -6.17
CA ASN A 242 -20.26 7.44 -4.86
C ASN A 242 -20.04 5.93 -4.73
N THR A 243 -19.20 5.36 -5.58
CA THR A 243 -18.79 3.96 -5.46
C THR A 243 -17.54 3.89 -4.59
N ARG A 244 -17.63 3.18 -3.47
CA ARG A 244 -16.46 2.87 -2.63
C ARG A 244 -15.57 1.85 -3.34
N MET A 245 -14.29 2.15 -3.47
CA MET A 245 -13.30 1.28 -4.12
C MET A 245 -12.33 0.70 -3.08
N ALA A 246 -12.02 -0.59 -3.19
CA ALA A 246 -11.02 -1.25 -2.34
C ALA A 246 -9.60 -0.89 -2.81
N LEU A 247 -9.14 0.32 -2.46
CA LEU A 247 -7.84 0.84 -2.85
C LEU A 247 -6.69 0.17 -2.09
N ALA A 248 -6.88 -0.18 -0.81
CA ALA A 248 -5.80 -0.71 0.03
C ALA A 248 -5.17 -2.01 -0.53
N PRO A 249 -5.95 -3.02 -0.98
CA PRO A 249 -5.37 -4.22 -1.60
C PRO A 249 -4.55 -3.91 -2.86
N ALA A 250 -5.00 -2.96 -3.69
CA ALA A 250 -4.29 -2.57 -4.90
C ALA A 250 -2.99 -1.81 -4.60
N VAL A 251 -3.01 -0.93 -3.60
CA VAL A 251 -1.82 -0.22 -3.11
C VAL A 251 -0.81 -1.20 -2.54
N LEU A 252 -1.25 -2.14 -1.70
CA LEU A 252 -0.39 -3.16 -1.12
C LEU A 252 0.25 -4.05 -2.18
N ALA A 253 -0.54 -4.55 -3.13
CA ALA A 253 -0.04 -5.34 -4.25
C ALA A 253 0.96 -4.55 -5.11
N SER A 254 0.70 -3.26 -5.33
CA SER A 254 1.65 -2.36 -6.01
C SER A 254 2.94 -2.21 -5.20
N LEU A 255 2.87 -2.02 -3.89
CA LEU A 255 4.04 -1.92 -3.02
C LEU A 255 4.92 -3.19 -3.12
N TYR A 256 4.33 -4.37 -2.89
CA TYR A 256 5.05 -5.65 -2.95
C TYR A 256 5.69 -5.88 -4.32
N LYS A 257 4.95 -5.60 -5.40
CA LYS A 257 5.49 -5.69 -6.76
C LYS A 257 6.72 -4.80 -6.93
N ASN A 258 6.66 -3.55 -6.47
CA ASN A 258 7.77 -2.61 -6.63
C ASN A 258 8.98 -2.97 -5.74
N LEU A 259 8.77 -3.50 -4.54
CA LEU A 259 9.85 -4.02 -3.69
C LEU A 259 10.54 -5.22 -4.32
N THR A 260 9.79 -6.15 -4.89
CA THR A 260 10.34 -7.29 -5.63
C THR A 260 11.12 -6.83 -6.86
N LEU A 261 10.62 -5.86 -7.62
CA LEU A 261 11.34 -5.29 -8.75
C LEU A 261 12.67 -4.66 -8.31
N LEU A 262 12.66 -3.89 -7.22
CA LEU A 262 13.87 -3.27 -6.69
C LEU A 262 14.89 -4.28 -6.19
N LYS A 263 14.43 -5.29 -5.44
CA LYS A 263 15.28 -6.37 -4.96
C LYS A 263 15.94 -7.10 -6.13
N ASN A 264 15.17 -7.46 -7.15
CA ASN A 264 15.69 -8.17 -8.32
C ASN A 264 16.67 -7.33 -9.13
N GLN A 265 16.41 -6.03 -9.28
CA GLN A 265 17.34 -5.10 -9.92
C GLN A 265 18.66 -4.99 -9.15
N ALA A 266 18.60 -4.86 -7.83
CA ALA A 266 19.77 -4.79 -6.97
C ALA A 266 20.62 -6.07 -7.02
N MET A 267 19.98 -7.24 -7.09
CA MET A 267 20.69 -8.53 -7.21
C MET A 267 21.29 -8.75 -8.61
N SER A 268 20.73 -8.12 -9.65
CA SER A 268 21.14 -8.32 -11.04
C SER A 268 22.18 -7.29 -11.53
N SER A 269 22.32 -6.13 -10.86
CA SER A 269 23.23 -5.08 -11.30
C SER A 269 24.69 -5.48 -11.04
N ARG A 270 25.36 -5.97 -12.09
CA ARG A 270 26.81 -6.19 -12.11
C ARG A 270 27.61 -4.96 -12.59
N GLU A 271 26.96 -3.95 -13.16
CA GLU A 271 27.58 -2.75 -13.72
C GLU A 271 26.70 -1.51 -13.50
N GLU A 272 27.34 -0.34 -13.49
CA GLU A 272 26.94 1.05 -13.15
C GLU A 272 25.67 1.59 -13.82
N MET A 273 24.54 0.89 -13.71
CA MET A 273 23.27 1.31 -14.27
C MET A 273 22.42 2.02 -13.22
N SER A 274 21.95 3.23 -13.55
CA SER A 274 21.02 3.98 -12.72
C SER A 274 19.74 3.16 -12.49
N MET A 275 19.40 2.92 -11.22
CA MET A 275 18.16 2.21 -10.86
C MET A 275 17.02 3.20 -10.65
N THR A 276 15.84 2.88 -11.18
CA THR A 276 14.64 3.71 -11.01
C THR A 276 13.60 2.93 -10.22
N ALA A 277 13.26 3.44 -9.04
CA ALA A 277 12.20 2.92 -8.20
C ALA A 277 10.93 3.75 -8.41
N SER A 278 9.80 3.12 -8.74
CA SER A 278 8.48 3.79 -8.77
C SER A 278 7.54 3.01 -7.85
N GLY A 279 6.58 3.68 -7.23
CA GLY A 279 5.57 3.01 -6.40
C GLY A 279 5.18 3.80 -5.15
N PRO A 280 4.26 3.27 -4.33
CA PRO A 280 3.81 3.90 -3.09
C PRO A 280 4.83 3.76 -1.95
N LEU A 281 6.12 4.05 -2.22
CA LEU A 281 7.23 3.87 -1.26
C LEU A 281 7.15 4.82 -0.05
N ARG A 282 6.35 5.89 -0.16
CA ARG A 282 6.00 6.74 0.98
C ARG A 282 5.32 5.94 2.09
N LEU A 283 4.47 4.98 1.74
CA LEU A 283 3.80 4.10 2.69
C LEU A 283 4.81 3.21 3.42
N LEU A 284 5.82 2.67 2.70
CA LEU A 284 6.88 1.90 3.31
C LEU A 284 7.68 2.72 4.32
N GLN A 285 7.99 3.98 3.99
CA GLN A 285 8.74 4.83 4.91
C GLN A 285 7.92 5.18 6.17
N LEU A 286 6.62 5.44 6.03
CA LEU A 286 5.73 5.60 7.18
C LEU A 286 5.69 4.35 8.07
N TRP A 287 5.54 3.18 7.44
CA TRP A 287 5.59 1.91 8.16
C TRP A 287 6.93 1.72 8.88
N ALA A 288 8.03 2.08 8.25
CA ALA A 288 9.35 2.01 8.85
C ALA A 288 9.48 2.92 10.08
N PHE A 289 8.91 4.13 10.03
CA PHE A 289 8.93 5.04 11.18
C PHE A 289 8.15 4.50 12.38
N GLU A 290 7.02 3.82 12.15
CA GLU A 290 6.21 3.21 13.21
C GLU A 290 6.87 1.96 13.80
N ARG A 291 7.56 1.16 12.98
CA ARG A 291 8.22 -0.09 13.42
C ARG A 291 9.62 0.13 13.98
N PHE A 292 10.32 1.14 13.48
CA PHE A 292 11.69 1.49 13.85
C PHE A 292 11.76 2.99 14.19
N PRO A 293 11.39 3.37 15.42
CA PRO A 293 11.34 4.78 15.83
C PRO A 293 12.66 5.55 15.61
N SER A 294 13.80 4.86 15.61
CA SER A 294 15.12 5.44 15.30
C SER A 294 15.28 5.94 13.86
N LEU A 295 14.48 5.44 12.91
CA LEU A 295 14.46 5.91 11.53
C LEU A 295 13.53 7.12 11.35
N GLY A 296 12.60 7.33 12.28
CA GLY A 296 11.61 8.40 12.25
C GLY A 296 12.15 9.77 12.67
N PRO A 297 11.32 10.82 12.57
CA PRO A 297 11.66 12.11 13.14
C PRO A 297 11.82 11.98 14.66
N GLY A 298 12.85 12.63 15.23
CA GLY A 298 13.17 12.48 16.66
C GLY A 298 12.06 12.91 17.62
N ILE A 299 11.13 13.76 17.17
CA ILE A 299 9.89 14.12 17.89
C ILE A 299 8.74 13.97 16.89
N PRO A 300 7.83 12.99 17.06
CA PRO A 300 6.64 12.86 16.25
C PRO A 300 5.70 14.05 16.44
N ASN A 301 5.00 14.45 15.37
CA ASN A 301 3.97 15.47 15.46
C ASN A 301 2.81 14.97 16.34
N THR A 302 2.23 15.87 17.15
CA THR A 302 1.00 15.56 17.88
C THR A 302 -0.18 15.66 16.93
N LEU A 303 -0.88 14.54 16.72
CA LEU A 303 -2.06 14.48 15.86
C LEU A 303 -3.22 15.26 16.47
N LYS A 304 -3.80 16.18 15.68
CA LYS A 304 -5.05 16.86 16.03
C LYS A 304 -6.26 16.00 15.66
N PRO A 305 -7.42 16.21 16.30
CA PRO A 305 -8.64 15.52 15.92
C PRO A 305 -8.98 15.70 14.43
N GLY A 306 -9.16 14.59 13.73
CA GLY A 306 -9.48 14.57 12.29
C GLY A 306 -8.27 14.64 11.35
N GLU A 307 -7.04 14.71 11.87
CA GLU A 307 -5.85 14.57 11.04
C GLU A 307 -5.58 13.10 10.70
N PRO A 308 -5.14 12.80 9.46
CA PRO A 308 -4.73 11.45 9.09
C PRO A 308 -3.42 11.08 9.82
N ARG A 309 -3.14 9.79 9.93
CA ARG A 309 -1.93 9.29 10.62
C ARG A 309 -0.61 9.79 10.01
N ALA A 310 -0.63 10.20 8.74
CA ALA A 310 0.53 10.73 8.04
C ALA A 310 0.90 12.20 8.40
N ALA A 311 0.15 12.86 9.29
CA ALA A 311 0.34 14.25 9.72
C ALA A 311 1.51 14.45 10.70
#